data_AF-A0A560UVC4-F1
#
_entry.id   AF-A0A560UVC4-F1
#
_cell.length_a   1.000
_cell.length_b   1.000
_cell.length_c   1.000
_cell.angle_alpha   90.00
_cell.angle_beta   90.00
_cell.angle_gamma   90.00
#
_symmetry.space_group_name_H-M   'P 1'
#
loop_
_entity.id
_entity.type
_entity.pdbx_description
1 polymer ?
#
loop_
_entity_poly.entity_id
_entity_poly.type
_entity_poly.pdbx_seq_one_letter_code
_entity_poly.pdbx_strand_id
1 'polypeptide(L)' 'MSIDYRGFRVTTDVSPDDTGMQWRYSAKIDPVDDSYRDAKLPPVEGTVSRLKIDVLMVMSMVEQLAKDMIEEWHKKQ' A
#
# COMPACT_ATOMS: atom_id res chain seq x y z
N MET A 1 -6.64 -0.49 -6.95
CA MET A 1 -7.75 -0.78 -6.01
C MET A 1 -7.65 0.17 -4.84
N SER A 2 -8.75 0.57 -4.21
CA SER A 2 -8.71 1.42 -3.02
C SER A 2 -9.58 0.86 -1.91
N ILE A 3 -9.12 0.95 -0.67
CA ILE A 3 -9.87 0.56 0.53
C ILE A 3 -9.74 1.64 1.60
N ASP A 4 -10.80 1.82 2.40
CA ASP A 4 -10.76 2.70 3.56
C ASP A 4 -10.49 1.86 4.81
N TYR A 5 -9.53 2.31 5.62
CA TYR A 5 -9.07 1.61 6.82
C TYR A 5 -8.61 2.60 7.88
N ARG A 6 -9.25 2.55 9.07
CA ARG A 6 -8.92 3.38 10.25
C ARG A 6 -8.75 4.89 9.95
N GLY A 7 -9.63 5.46 9.14
CA GLY A 7 -9.58 6.89 8.80
C GLY A 7 -8.58 7.26 7.70
N PHE A 8 -7.93 6.26 7.08
CA PHE A 8 -7.07 6.42 5.91
C PHE A 8 -7.63 5.68 4.70
N ARG A 9 -7.40 6.22 3.51
CA ARG A 9 -7.64 5.56 2.23
C ARG A 9 -6.33 5.01 1.72
N VAL A 10 -6.28 3.70 1.56
CA VAL A 10 -5.16 3.00 0.92
C VAL A 10 -5.51 2.81 -0.54
N THR A 11 -4.70 3.38 -1.43
CA THR A 11 -4.85 3.21 -2.88
C THR A 11 -3.67 2.42 -3.42
N THR A 12 -3.93 1.18 -3.81
CA THR A 12 -2.95 0.21 -4.29
C THR A 12 -2.91 0.17 -5.82
N ASP A 13 -1.72 0.21 -6.39
CA ASP A 13 -1.43 0.00 -7.81
C ASP A 13 -0.38 -1.11 -7.97
N VAL A 14 -0.58 -1.98 -8.94
CA VAL A 14 0.38 -3.02 -9.32
C VAL A 14 0.45 -3.08 -10.84
N SER A 15 1.65 -2.94 -11.38
CA SER A 15 1.91 -2.95 -12.81
C SER A 15 3.18 -3.74 -13.12
N PRO A 16 3.30 -4.35 -14.31
CA PRO A 16 4.57 -4.95 -14.72
C PRO A 16 5.63 -3.85 -14.90
N ASP A 17 6.89 -4.18 -14.63
CA ASP A 17 8.02 -3.32 -14.96
C ASP A 17 8.33 -3.31 -16.47
N ASP A 18 9.27 -2.47 -16.90
CA ASP A 18 9.58 -2.26 -18.32
C ASP A 18 10.14 -3.53 -18.98
N THR A 19 10.71 -4.42 -18.17
CA THR A 19 11.22 -5.73 -18.60
C THR A 19 10.15 -6.82 -18.61
N GLY A 20 8.99 -6.55 -17.99
CA GLY A 20 7.91 -7.51 -17.79
C GLY A 20 8.26 -8.65 -16.83
N MET A 21 9.39 -8.60 -16.12
CA MET A 21 9.89 -9.66 -15.22
C MET A 21 9.49 -9.43 -13.76
N GLN A 22 9.17 -8.20 -13.39
CA GLN A 22 8.82 -7.79 -12.04
C GLN A 22 7.44 -7.17 -12.00
N TRP A 23 6.74 -7.35 -10.89
CA TRP A 23 5.65 -6.49 -10.49
C TRP A 23 6.25 -5.28 -9.78
N ARG A 24 5.99 -4.07 -10.29
CA ARG A 24 6.09 -2.85 -9.51
C ARG A 24 4.80 -2.68 -8.74
N TYR A 25 4.89 -2.38 -7.46
CA TYR A 25 3.73 -2.10 -6.65
C TYR A 25 3.89 -0.80 -5.89
N SER A 26 2.76 -0.14 -5.64
CA SER A 26 2.67 1.03 -4.78
C SER A 26 1.37 1.01 -3.98
N ALA A 27 1.39 1.53 -2.77
CA ALA A 27 0.21 1.93 -2.03
C ALA A 27 0.40 3.32 -1.47
N LYS A 28 -0.50 4.22 -1.87
CA LYS A 28 -0.64 5.56 -1.28
C LYS A 28 -1.59 5.48 -0.10
N ILE A 29 -1.25 6.19 0.97
CA ILE A 29 -2.06 6.23 2.18
C ILE A 29 -2.40 7.69 2.47
N ASP A 30 -3.65 8.03 2.23
CA ASP A 30 -4.15 9.40 2.37
C ASP A 30 -5.18 9.47 3.51
N PRO A 31 -5.11 10.45 4.43
CA PRO A 31 -6.14 10.61 5.44
C PRO A 31 -7.48 10.96 4.78
N VAL A 32 -8.55 10.32 5.26
CA VAL A 32 -9.93 10.58 4.82
C VAL A 32 -10.72 11.35 5.89
N ASP A 33 -10.27 11.26 7.14
CA ASP A 33 -10.81 11.99 8.28
C ASP A 33 -9.98 13.26 8.53
N ASP A 34 -10.65 14.38 8.80
CA ASP A 34 -10.02 15.64 9.19
C ASP A 34 -9.17 15.50 10.46
N SER A 35 -9.50 14.54 11.32
CA SER A 35 -8.74 14.20 12.53
C SER A 35 -7.29 13.76 12.25
N TYR A 36 -7.00 13.32 11.02
CA TYR A 36 -5.69 12.82 10.60
C TYR A 36 -5.10 13.61 9.44
N ARG A 37 -5.60 14.82 9.18
CA ARG A 37 -5.22 15.63 8.02
C ARG A 37 -3.71 15.94 7.94
N ASP A 38 -3.05 16.04 9.09
CA ASP A 38 -1.60 16.27 9.20
C ASP A 38 -0.77 14.97 9.25
N ALA A 39 -1.44 13.80 9.29
CA ALA A 39 -0.76 12.51 9.30
C ALA A 39 -0.11 12.25 7.93
N LYS A 40 1.22 12.24 7.91
CA LYS A 40 2.01 11.87 6.73
C LYS A 40 2.60 10.48 6.91
N LEU A 41 1.95 9.52 6.29
CA LEU A 41 2.44 8.15 6.17
C LEU A 41 3.24 8.03 4.86
N PRO A 42 4.45 7.42 4.89
CA PRO A 42 5.20 7.19 3.66
C PRO A 42 4.44 6.21 2.76
N PRO A 43 4.55 6.30 1.43
CA PRO A 43 3.95 5.30 0.56
C PRO A 43 4.66 3.94 0.73
N VAL A 44 3.93 2.85 0.52
CA VAL A 44 4.51 1.51 0.43
C VAL A 44 4.84 1.25 -1.03
N GLU A 45 6.11 1.10 -1.39
CA GLU A 45 6.52 0.91 -2.78
C GLU A 45 7.61 -0.16 -2.88
N GLY A 46 7.66 -0.86 -4.01
CA GLY A 46 8.72 -1.82 -4.27
C GLY A 46 8.50 -2.65 -5.53
N THR A 47 9.35 -3.65 -5.68
CA THR A 47 9.24 -4.62 -6.76
C THR A 47 9.33 -6.05 -6.25
N VAL A 48 8.68 -6.96 -6.96
CA VAL A 48 8.76 -8.41 -6.68
C VAL A 48 8.73 -9.20 -7.99
N SER A 49 9.51 -10.26 -8.06
CA SER A 49 9.56 -11.10 -9.27
C SER A 49 8.20 -11.74 -9.55
N ARG A 50 7.73 -11.64 -10.80
CA ARG A 50 6.48 -12.27 -11.25
C ARG A 50 6.52 -13.79 -11.23
N LEU A 51 7.72 -14.38 -11.21
CA LEU A 51 7.92 -15.82 -11.09
C LEU A 51 7.62 -16.34 -9.68
N LYS A 52 7.62 -15.45 -8.68
CA LYS A 52 7.45 -15.82 -7.26
C LYS A 52 6.02 -15.64 -6.77
N ILE A 53 5.23 -14.77 -7.40
CA ILE A 53 3.95 -14.30 -6.87
C ILE A 53 3.05 -13.78 -8.01
N ASP A 54 1.77 -14.14 -8.00
CA ASP A 54 0.78 -13.60 -8.92
C ASP A 54 0.31 -12.19 -8.50
N VAL A 55 -0.32 -11.48 -9.43
CA VAL A 55 -0.73 -10.08 -9.25
C VAL A 55 -1.71 -9.88 -8.09
N LEU A 56 -2.65 -10.81 -7.86
CA LEU A 56 -3.64 -10.69 -6.80
C LEU A 56 -2.99 -10.88 -5.43
N MET A 57 -2.04 -11.83 -5.34
CA MET A 57 -1.22 -11.98 -4.14
C MET A 57 -0.35 -10.74 -3.87
N VAL A 58 0.23 -10.10 -4.90
CA VAL A 58 0.95 -8.83 -4.71
C VAL A 58 0.03 -7.74 -4.19
N MET A 59 -1.16 -7.58 -4.77
CA MET A 59 -2.13 -6.59 -4.30
C MET A 59 -2.51 -6.82 -2.83
N SER A 60 -2.81 -8.06 -2.45
CA SER A 60 -3.14 -8.44 -1.07
C SER A 60 -1.97 -8.16 -0.11
N MET A 61 -0.74 -8.52 -0.50
CA MET A 61 0.48 -8.24 0.28
C MET A 61 0.66 -6.74 0.52
N VAL A 62 0.49 -5.92 -0.52
CA VAL A 62 0.71 -4.47 -0.44
C VAL A 62 -0.37 -3.79 0.39
N GLU A 63 -1.63 -4.24 0.28
CA GLU A 63 -2.70 -3.80 1.18
C GLU A 63 -2.40 -4.14 2.65
N GLN A 64 -1.88 -5.34 2.93
CA GLN A 64 -1.54 -5.72 4.29
C GLN A 64 -0.38 -4.89 4.84
N LEU A 65 0.66 -4.67 4.05
CA LEU A 65 1.79 -3.79 4.43
C LEU A 65 1.32 -2.37 4.75
N ALA A 66 0.40 -1.82 3.95
CA ALA A 66 -0.17 -0.50 4.20
C ALA A 66 -0.98 -0.46 5.51
N LYS A 67 -1.81 -1.49 5.78
CA LYS A 67 -2.56 -1.62 7.03
C LYS A 67 -1.64 -1.73 8.25
N ASP A 68 -0.61 -2.57 8.17
CA ASP A 68 0.36 -2.75 9.26
C ASP A 68 1.06 -1.43 9.59
N MET A 69 1.39 -0.63 8.57
CA MET A 69 2.00 0.68 8.77
C MET A 69 1.04 1.70 9.41
N ILE A 70 -0.25 1.69 9.03
CA ILE A 70 -1.29 2.50 9.69
C ILE A 70 -1.44 2.09 11.16
N GLU A 71 -1.45 0.79 11.44
CA GLU A 71 -1.52 0.27 12.81
C GLU A 71 -0.30 0.68 13.64
N GLU A 72 0.91 0.56 13.09
CA GLU A 72 2.14 0.99 13.76
C GLU A 72 2.17 2.51 14.00
N TRP A 73 1.62 3.31 13.10
CA TRP A 73 1.47 4.74 13.31
C TRP A 73 0.49 5.03 14.46
N HIS A 74 -0.67 4.37 14.48
CA HIS A 74 -1.63 4.53 15.57
C HIS A 74 -1.06 4.14 16.93
N LYS A 75 -0.21 3.11 17.01
CA LYS A 75 0.45 2.71 18.26
C LYS A 75 1.47 3.73 18.78
N LYS A 76 1.96 4.61 17.90
CA LYS A 76 2.99 5.63 18.23
C LYS A 76 2.40 7.00 18.56
N GLN A 77 1.09 7.18 18.36
CA GLN A 77 0.33 8.36 18.83
C GLN A 77 0.02 8.20 20.32
#